data_AF-A0A3B0T394-F1
#
_entry.id   AF-A0A3B0T394-F1
#
_cell.length_a   1.000
_cell.length_b   1.000
_cell.length_c   1.000
_cell.angle_alpha   90.00
_cell.angle_beta   90.00
_cell.angle_gamma   90.00
#
_symmetry.space_group_name_H-M   'P 1'
#
loop_
_entity.id
_entity.type
_entity.pdbx_description
1 polymer ?
#
loop_
_entity_poly.entity_id
_entity_poly.type
_entity_poly.pdbx_seq_one_letter_code
_entity_poly.pdbx_strand_id
1 'polypeptide(L)' 'MELLHKDEFAKTHKIEKRLEFTFPVVLVSTAEGFEVFITTGELNAMKDAKSLIGLIEDRAA' A
#
# COMPACT_ATOMS: atom_id res chain seq x y z
N MET A 1 34.63 2.91 -9.09
CA MET A 1 33.44 2.11 -9.45
C MET A 1 33.65 0.73 -8.86
N GLU A 2 32.88 0.37 -7.84
CA GLU A 2 33.02 -0.92 -7.16
C GLU A 2 31.92 -1.85 -7.69
N LEU A 3 32.33 -2.98 -8.28
CA LEU A 3 31.45 -4.03 -8.78
C LEU A 3 31.13 -4.98 -7.62
N LEU A 4 30.04 -4.71 -6.89
CA LEU A 4 29.55 -5.60 -5.84
C LEU A 4 28.96 -6.88 -6.47
N HIS A 5 29.41 -8.04 -6.01
CA HIS A 5 28.83 -9.33 -6.40
C HIS A 5 27.36 -9.42 -5.94
N LYS A 6 26.55 -10.23 -6.63
CA LYS A 6 25.08 -10.33 -6.45
C LYS A 6 24.65 -10.41 -4.97
N ASP A 7 25.37 -11.17 -4.16
CA ASP A 7 25.12 -11.34 -2.73
C ASP A 7 25.46 -10.09 -1.89
N GLU A 8 26.51 -9.35 -2.25
CA GLU A 8 26.91 -8.11 -1.59
C GLU A 8 25.99 -6.93 -1.95
N PHE A 9 25.43 -6.93 -3.17
CA PHE A 9 24.41 -5.98 -3.59
C PHE A 9 23.10 -6.18 -2.79
N ALA A 10 22.65 -7.42 -2.65
CA ALA A 10 21.44 -7.75 -1.88
C ALA A 10 21.57 -7.46 -0.37
N LYS A 11 22.80 -7.49 0.16
CA LYS A 11 23.10 -7.24 1.57
C LYS A 11 23.25 -5.75 1.90
N THR A 12 23.84 -4.98 0.99
CA THR A 12 24.00 -3.52 1.11
C THR A 12 22.69 -2.80 0.81
N HIS A 13 22.00 -3.22 -0.25
CA HIS A 13 20.61 -2.89 -0.51
C HIS A 13 19.72 -3.94 0.11
N LYS A 14 19.76 -4.07 1.44
CA LYS A 14 18.57 -4.53 2.16
C LYS A 14 17.46 -3.65 1.61
N ILE A 15 16.64 -4.24 0.75
CA ILE A 15 15.34 -3.69 0.39
C ILE A 15 14.66 -3.65 1.74
N GLU A 16 14.81 -2.53 2.45
CA GLU A 16 14.26 -2.27 3.77
C GLU A 16 12.80 -2.53 3.60
N LYS A 17 12.37 -3.73 4.02
CA LYS A 17 11.12 -4.40 3.70
C LYS A 17 10.17 -3.41 3.06
N ARG A 18 10.25 -3.30 1.71
CA ARG A 18 9.37 -2.44 0.92
C ARG A 18 8.00 -2.77 1.48
N LEU A 19 7.40 -1.82 2.20
CA LEU A 19 6.14 -2.00 2.94
C LEU A 19 5.32 -3.04 2.19
N GLU A 20 5.05 -4.19 2.82
CA GLU A 20 4.36 -5.32 2.20
C GLU A 20 2.91 -4.92 1.93
N PHE A 21 2.73 -3.95 1.04
CA PHE A 21 1.46 -3.53 0.51
C PHE A 21 0.99 -4.69 -0.33
N THR A 22 0.09 -5.45 0.27
CA THR A 22 -0.74 -6.38 -0.46
C THR A 22 -1.64 -5.53 -1.35
N PHE A 23 -1.92 -6.01 -2.56
CA PHE A 23 -2.83 -5.36 -3.50
C PHE A 23 -4.10 -6.22 -3.64
N PRO A 24 -5.27 -5.63 -3.95
CA PRO A 24 -5.54 -4.22 -4.24
C PRO A 24 -5.73 -3.33 -3.00
N VAL A 25 -5.20 -2.09 -3.03
CA VAL A 25 -5.29 -1.08 -1.96
C VAL A 25 -5.85 0.23 -2.52
N VAL A 26 -6.69 0.94 -1.74
CA VAL A 26 -7.21 2.26 -2.12
C VAL A 26 -6.47 3.34 -1.35
N LEU A 27 -6.06 4.39 -2.04
CA LEU A 27 -5.36 5.54 -1.46
C LEU A 27 -6.24 6.79 -1.53
N VAL A 28 -6.12 7.66 -0.53
CA VAL A 28 -6.72 9.01 -0.53
C VAL A 28 -5.62 10.03 -0.74
N SER A 29 -5.93 11.09 -1.48
CA SER A 29 -5.02 12.23 -1.64
C SER A 29 -5.16 13.17 -0.46
N THR A 30 -4.06 13.47 0.20
CA THR A 30 -3.96 14.48 1.26
C THR A 30 -3.01 15.60 0.84
N ALA A 31 -2.93 16.67 1.63
CA ALA A 31 -2.05 17.81 1.33
C ALA A 31 -0.56 17.42 1.23
N GLU A 32 -0.19 16.31 1.87
CA GLU A 32 1.18 15.81 1.96
C GLU A 32 1.46 14.64 1.01
N GLY A 33 0.44 14.15 0.27
CA GLY A 33 0.61 13.09 -0.73
C GLY A 33 -0.55 12.12 -0.81
N PHE A 34 -0.24 10.82 -0.71
CA PHE A 34 -1.22 9.75 -0.75
C PHE A 34 -1.08 8.87 0.49
N GLU A 35 -2.20 8.60 1.14
CA GLU A 35 -2.27 7.76 2.33
C GLU A 35 -3.21 6.58 2.10
N VAL A 36 -2.96 5.46 2.78
CA VAL A 36 -3.80 4.27 2.65
C VAL A 36 -5.17 4.57 3.25
N PHE A 37 -6.17 4.58 2.37
CA PHE A 37 -7.56 4.84 2.76
C PHE A 37 -8.30 3.54 3.04
N ILE A 38 -8.06 2.49 2.24
CA ILE A 38 -8.66 1.16 2.43
C ILE A 38 -7.59 0.12 2.16
N THR A 39 -7.37 -0.74 3.15
CA THR A 39 -6.43 -1.85 3.05
C THR A 39 -6.99 -2.98 2.20
N THR A 40 -6.10 -3.84 1.69
CA THR A 40 -6.47 -5.04 0.93
C THR A 40 -7.33 -6.01 1.73
N GLY A 41 -7.13 -6.09 3.05
CA GLY A 41 -7.99 -6.91 3.92
C GLY A 41 -9.43 -6.39 3.93
N GLU A 42 -9.61 -5.09 4.08
CA GLU A 42 -10.93 -4.45 4.05
C GLU A 42 -11.57 -4.57 2.67
N LEU A 43 -10.80 -4.34 1.60
CA LEU A 43 -11.30 -4.41 0.24
C LEU A 43 -11.74 -5.82 -0.16
N ASN A 44 -10.96 -6.84 0.21
CA ASN A 44 -11.31 -8.25 -0.05
C ASN A 44 -12.46 -8.75 0.83
N ALA A 45 -12.69 -8.14 2.00
CA ALA A 45 -13.84 -8.47 2.84
C ALA A 45 -15.15 -7.91 2.27
N MET A 46 -15.09 -6.86 1.46
CA MET A 46 -16.24 -6.27 0.79
C MET A 46 -16.66 -7.10 -0.42
N LYS A 47 -17.95 -7.39 -0.51
CA LYS A 47 -18.53 -8.21 -1.60
C LYS A 47 -19.15 -7.37 -2.72
N ASP A 48 -19.48 -6.12 -2.42
CA ASP A 48 -20.29 -5.28 -3.29
C ASP A 48 -19.79 -3.83 -3.28
N ALA A 49 -19.91 -3.16 -4.44
CA ALA A 49 -19.51 -1.76 -4.60
C ALA A 49 -20.25 -0.79 -3.67
N LYS A 50 -21.47 -1.13 -3.23
CA LYS A 50 -22.24 -0.32 -2.27
C LYS A 50 -21.56 -0.25 -0.91
N SER A 51 -20.96 -1.34 -0.45
CA SER A 51 -20.22 -1.37 0.82
C SER A 51 -18.98 -0.48 0.76
N LEU A 52 -18.31 -0.45 -0.38
CA LEU A 52 -17.18 0.43 -0.63
C LEU A 52 -17.60 1.91 -0.60
N ILE A 53 -18.68 2.27 -1.31
CA ILE A 53 -19.20 3.63 -1.34
C ILE A 53 -19.59 4.09 0.07
N GLY A 54 -20.34 3.28 0.82
CA GLY A 54 -20.74 3.61 2.18
C GLY A 54 -19.55 3.81 3.12
N LEU A 55 -18.49 3.01 2.98
CA LEU A 55 -17.27 3.17 3.78
C LEU A 55 -16.49 4.43 3.40
N ILE A 56 -16.48 4.82 2.13
CA ILE A 56 -15.91 6.10 1.69
C ILE A 56 -16.71 7.26 2.29
N GLU A 57 -18.04 7.23 2.22
CA GLU A 57 -18.91 8.28 2.75
C GLU A 57 -18.80 8.41 4.27
N ASP A 58 -18.74 7.29 5.01
CA ASP A 58 -18.58 7.28 6.47
C ASP A 58 -17.24 7.88 6.92
N ARG A 59 -16.15 7.60 6.20
CA ARG A 59 -14.80 8.12 6.51
C ARG A 59 -14.55 9.54 6.03
N ALA A 60 -15.35 10.02 5.08
CA ALA A 60 -15.26 11.39 4.54
C ALA A 60 -16.18 12.39 5.26
N ALA A 61 -17.10 11.90 6.12
CA ALA A 61 -17.98 12.70 6.96
C ALA A 61 -17.26 13.26 8.19
#